data_AF-A0A7J6B719-F1
#
_entry.id   AF-A0A7J6B719-F1
#
_cell.length_a   1.000
_cell.length_b   1.000
_cell.length_c   1.000
_cell.angle_alpha   90.00
_cell.angle_beta   90.00
_cell.angle_gamma   90.00
#
_symmetry.space_group_name_H-M   'P 1'
#
loop_
_entity.id
_entity.type
_entity.pdbx_description
1 polymer ?
#
loop_
_entity_poly.entity_id
_entity_poly.type
_entity_poly.pdbx_seq_one_letter_code
_entity_poly.pdbx_strand_id
1 'polypeptide(L)'
;MLPGSNVLTFYIMVLGNVLSAQINFTERLQKRLHLRKVYSEEECDVVIAFVPVVSRAGTDIETALQKIKTSKPVVLVVLHHTFDKNYIAPVSKRSVKRDGVFAFDILFHEDLGVLDGLHNDMMLKSITDYLISKGASPAILPVSEKSCIQAHLWLTGLLVVVGCLAVAGVTWIVIVYV
;
A
#
# COMPACT_ATOMS: atom_id res chain seq x y z
N MET A 1 26.97 17.51 -14.83
CA MET A 1 26.80 16.09 -15.25
C MET A 1 25.31 15.81 -15.28
N LEU A 2 24.76 15.49 -16.44
CA LEU A 2 23.35 15.14 -16.60
C LEU A 2 23.10 13.82 -15.86
N PRO A 3 22.07 13.70 -15.02
CA PRO A 3 21.75 12.42 -14.43
C PRO A 3 21.25 11.51 -15.56
N GLY A 4 22.08 10.54 -15.94
CA GLY A 4 21.55 9.34 -16.57
C GLY A 4 20.44 8.83 -15.68
N SER A 5 19.26 8.56 -16.25
CA SER A 5 18.07 8.09 -15.55
C SER A 5 18.35 6.72 -14.91
N ASN A 6 19.06 6.72 -13.78
CA ASN A 6 19.33 5.52 -13.01
C ASN A 6 18.04 5.12 -12.32
N VAL A 7 17.50 3.96 -12.72
CA VAL A 7 16.34 3.34 -12.08
C VAL A 7 16.69 3.08 -10.61
N LEU A 8 15.88 3.57 -9.68
CA LEU A 8 16.10 3.38 -8.25
C LEU A 8 16.16 1.88 -7.93
N THR A 9 17.27 1.46 -7.33
CA THR A 9 17.51 0.07 -6.97
C THR A 9 17.14 -0.18 -5.52
N PHE A 10 16.58 -1.36 -5.23
CA PHE A 10 16.25 -1.74 -3.87
C PHE A 10 16.69 -3.17 -3.55
N TYR A 11 17.14 -3.36 -2.31
CA TYR A 11 17.42 -4.68 -1.75
C TYR A 11 16.30 -5.04 -0.77
N ILE A 12 15.88 -6.31 -0.77
CA ILE A 12 14.91 -6.78 0.22
C ILE A 12 15.62 -7.49 1.35
N MET A 13 15.41 -7.01 2.58
CA MET A 13 15.84 -7.65 3.80
C MET A 13 14.63 -8.25 4.52
N VAL A 14 14.68 -9.53 4.84
CA VAL A 14 13.59 -10.23 5.53
C VAL A 14 14.03 -10.55 6.95
N LEU A 15 13.30 -10.04 7.95
CA LEU A 15 13.66 -10.14 9.36
C LEU A 15 12.65 -10.99 10.14
N GLY A 16 12.24 -12.12 9.57
CA GLY A 16 11.27 -13.05 10.14
C GLY A 16 10.62 -13.91 9.06
N ASN A 17 9.55 -14.64 9.39
CA ASN A 17 8.75 -15.32 8.38
C ASN A 17 7.68 -14.37 7.82
N VAL A 18 7.81 -13.98 6.55
CA VAL A 18 6.92 -13.00 5.89
C VAL A 18 6.11 -13.60 4.74
N LEU A 19 6.03 -14.94 4.67
CA LEU A 19 5.22 -15.73 3.72
C LEU A 19 5.15 -15.08 2.32
N SER A 20 3.95 -14.99 1.75
CA SER A 20 3.66 -14.39 0.44
C SER A 20 3.57 -12.86 0.48
N ALA A 21 3.54 -12.24 1.66
CA ALA A 21 3.30 -10.81 1.82
C ALA A 21 4.42 -9.96 1.18
N GLN A 22 5.68 -10.40 1.28
CA GLN A 22 6.81 -9.74 0.62
C GLN A 22 6.62 -9.65 -0.90
N ILE A 23 6.19 -10.75 -1.54
CA ILE A 23 6.02 -10.83 -2.99
C ILE A 23 4.90 -9.87 -3.41
N ASN A 24 3.73 -9.99 -2.79
CA ASN A 24 2.58 -9.15 -3.11
C ASN A 24 2.87 -7.66 -2.87
N PHE A 25 3.56 -7.31 -1.78
CA PHE A 25 3.98 -5.94 -1.50
C PHE A 25 4.93 -5.40 -2.58
N THR A 26 5.94 -6.19 -2.94
CA THR A 26 6.95 -5.79 -3.94
C THR A 26 6.30 -5.55 -5.31
N GLU A 27 5.39 -6.42 -5.73
CA GLU A 27 4.63 -6.25 -6.96
C GLU A 27 3.78 -4.97 -6.95
N ARG A 28 3.12 -4.66 -5.83
CA ARG A 28 2.35 -3.41 -5.67
C ARG A 28 3.24 -2.17 -5.79
N LEU A 29 4.46 -2.21 -5.25
CA LEU A 29 5.42 -1.11 -5.40
C LEU A 29 5.94 -0.98 -6.83
N GLN A 30 6.32 -2.08 -7.47
CA GLN A 30 6.82 -2.08 -8.86
C GLN A 30 5.74 -1.69 -9.88
N LYS A 31 4.46 -1.90 -9.56
CA LYS A 31 3.35 -1.32 -10.33
C LYS A 31 3.29 0.20 -10.19
N ARG A 32 3.66 0.77 -9.04
CA ARG A 32 3.59 2.22 -8.80
C ARG A 32 4.84 2.96 -9.28
N LEU A 33 5.99 2.30 -9.31
CA LEU A 33 7.31 2.90 -9.53
C LEU A 33 8.19 2.04 -10.42
N HIS A 34 9.02 2.70 -11.24
CA HIS A 34 10.14 2.05 -11.93
C HIS A 34 11.25 1.76 -10.92
N LEU A 35 11.24 0.54 -10.37
CA LEU A 35 12.21 0.07 -9.38
C LEU A 35 12.91 -1.20 -9.85
N ARG A 36 14.21 -1.32 -9.57
CA ARG A 36 14.98 -2.54 -9.87
C ARG A 36 15.41 -3.23 -8.58
N LYS A 37 14.97 -4.48 -8.39
CA LYS A 37 15.44 -5.31 -7.28
C LYS A 37 16.88 -5.74 -7.55
N VAL A 38 17.75 -5.61 -6.54
CA VAL A 38 19.13 -6.15 -6.54
C VAL A 38 19.29 -7.21 -5.47
N TYR A 39 20.36 -8.00 -5.56
CA TYR A 39 20.60 -9.17 -4.70
C TYR A 39 21.66 -8.93 -3.62
N SER A 40 22.37 -7.80 -3.67
CA SER A 40 23.32 -7.36 -2.66
C SER A 40 22.87 -6.06 -2.02
N GLU A 41 23.07 -5.94 -0.71
CA GLU A 41 22.84 -4.70 0.03
C GLU A 41 23.77 -3.59 -0.51
N GLU A 42 24.99 -3.91 -0.95
CA GLU A 42 26.00 -2.95 -1.41
C GLU A 42 25.62 -2.25 -2.73
N GLU A 43 24.79 -2.89 -3.53
CA GLU A 43 24.39 -2.40 -4.86
C GLU A 43 23.09 -1.59 -4.85
N CYS A 44 22.33 -1.60 -3.75
CA CYS A 44 21.02 -0.93 -3.70
C CYS A 44 21.09 0.58 -3.39
N ASP A 45 20.08 1.34 -3.77
CA ASP A 45 19.94 2.73 -3.31
C ASP A 45 19.15 2.78 -1.98
N VAL A 46 18.22 1.84 -1.78
CA VAL A 46 17.33 1.76 -0.62
C VAL A 46 17.16 0.29 -0.17
N VAL A 47 17.10 0.06 1.13
CA VAL A 47 16.73 -1.25 1.71
C VAL A 47 15.25 -1.25 2.06
N ILE A 48 14.50 -2.26 1.61
CA ILE A 48 13.13 -2.53 2.07
C ILE A 48 13.21 -3.71 3.05
N ALA A 49 13.02 -3.43 4.32
CA ALA A 49 13.13 -4.41 5.39
C ALA A 49 11.73 -4.82 5.88
N PHE A 50 11.39 -6.12 5.83
CA PHE A 50 10.11 -6.63 6.31
C PHE A 50 10.23 -7.19 7.72
N VAL A 51 9.29 -6.80 8.59
CA VAL A 51 9.22 -7.23 10.00
C VAL A 51 7.80 -7.69 10.32
N PRO A 52 7.54 -9.00 10.45
CA PRO A 52 6.26 -9.48 10.96
C PRO A 52 6.14 -9.21 12.46
N VAL A 53 4.99 -8.72 12.89
CA VAL A 53 4.64 -8.61 14.31
C VAL A 53 4.17 -9.98 14.78
N VAL A 54 5.00 -10.65 15.57
CA VAL A 54 4.74 -12.01 16.10
C VAL A 54 4.46 -11.96 17.59
N SER A 55 5.12 -11.05 18.31
CA SER A 55 4.98 -10.92 19.75
C SER A 55 4.31 -9.58 20.10
N ARG A 56 5.07 -8.50 19.97
CA ARG A 56 4.68 -7.12 20.20
C ARG A 56 5.46 -6.25 19.24
N ALA A 57 4.78 -5.34 18.56
CA ALA A 57 5.37 -4.50 17.53
C ALA A 57 6.68 -3.82 18.00
N GLY A 58 6.70 -3.26 19.21
CA GLY A 58 7.90 -2.60 19.74
C GLY A 58 9.13 -3.52 19.84
N THR A 59 8.97 -4.74 20.37
CA THR A 59 10.06 -5.69 20.56
C THR A 59 10.55 -6.28 19.24
N ASP A 60 9.62 -6.61 18.34
CA ASP A 60 9.96 -7.17 17.03
C ASP A 60 10.69 -6.10 16.18
N ILE A 61 10.25 -4.83 16.25
CA ILE A 61 10.93 -3.69 15.60
C ILE A 61 12.32 -3.47 16.19
N GLU A 62 12.47 -3.45 17.51
CA GLU A 62 13.77 -3.26 18.15
C GLU A 62 14.77 -4.34 17.73
N THR A 63 14.33 -5.60 17.72
CA THR A 63 15.13 -6.75 17.27
C THR A 63 15.50 -6.61 15.79
N ALA A 64 14.58 -6.15 14.95
CA ALA A 64 14.84 -5.89 13.54
C ALA A 64 15.88 -4.77 13.35
N LEU A 65 15.75 -3.66 14.08
CA LEU A 65 16.67 -2.52 14.02
C LEU A 65 18.10 -2.89 14.42
N GLN A 66 18.29 -3.82 15.36
CA GLN A 66 19.60 -4.34 15.75
C GLN A 66 20.27 -5.17 14.62
N LYS A 67 19.46 -5.84 13.79
CA LYS A 67 19.96 -6.65 12.66
C LYS A 67 20.28 -5.81 11.42
N ILE A 68 19.56 -4.71 11.22
CA ILE A 68 19.79 -3.79 10.10
C ILE A 68 21.09 -3.02 10.36
N LYS A 69 22.20 -3.38 9.69
CA LYS A 69 23.50 -2.71 9.86
C LYS A 69 23.87 -1.74 8.73
N THR A 70 22.89 -1.39 7.91
CA THR A 70 23.10 -0.55 6.73
C THR A 70 23.23 0.95 7.06
N SER A 71 24.00 1.66 6.24
CA SER A 71 24.02 3.12 6.16
C SER A 71 23.05 3.67 5.11
N LYS A 72 22.42 2.79 4.32
CA LYS A 72 21.46 3.18 3.28
C LYS A 72 20.11 3.55 3.89
N PRO A 73 19.30 4.37 3.20
CA PRO A 73 17.92 4.61 3.62
C PRO A 73 17.14 3.28 3.72
N VAL A 74 16.32 3.15 4.76
CA VAL A 74 15.54 1.93 5.03
C VAL A 74 14.06 2.24 5.06
N VAL A 75 13.29 1.51 4.27
CA VAL A 75 11.83 1.41 4.38
C VAL A 75 11.54 0.18 5.23
N LEU A 76 11.14 0.38 6.48
CA LEU A 76 10.78 -0.69 7.41
C LEU A 76 9.29 -1.00 7.28
N VAL A 77 8.96 -2.10 6.64
CA VAL A 77 7.59 -2.57 6.44
C VAL A 77 7.22 -3.47 7.62
N VAL A 78 6.43 -2.93 8.55
CA VAL A 78 5.95 -3.66 9.72
C VAL A 78 4.63 -4.34 9.36
N LEU A 79 4.65 -5.67 9.33
CA LEU A 79 3.55 -6.51 8.90
C LEU A 79 2.71 -6.92 10.10
N HIS A 80 1.49 -6.41 10.19
CA HIS A 80 0.51 -6.76 11.22
C HIS A 80 -0.42 -7.83 10.69
N HIS A 81 -0.39 -9.01 11.30
CA HIS A 81 -1.25 -10.12 10.92
C HIS A 81 -2.69 -9.88 11.38
N THR A 82 -3.62 -9.76 10.44
CA THR A 82 -5.04 -9.53 10.73
C THR A 82 -5.92 -9.89 9.54
N PHE A 83 -7.18 -10.24 9.80
CA PHE A 83 -8.22 -10.31 8.77
C PHE A 83 -8.97 -8.98 8.60
N ASP A 84 -8.91 -8.09 9.60
CA ASP A 84 -9.62 -6.83 9.60
C ASP A 84 -8.84 -5.76 8.83
N LYS A 85 -9.40 -5.35 7.69
CA LYS A 85 -8.86 -4.32 6.80
C LYS A 85 -8.87 -2.91 7.42
N ASN A 86 -9.66 -2.71 8.47
CA ASN A 86 -9.79 -1.46 9.20
C ASN A 86 -9.07 -1.51 10.55
N TYR A 87 -8.27 -2.55 10.80
CA TYR A 87 -7.50 -2.69 12.03
C TYR A 87 -6.59 -1.47 12.24
N ILE A 88 -6.73 -0.83 13.41
CA ILE A 88 -5.89 0.29 13.80
C ILE A 88 -4.62 -0.27 14.42
N ALA A 89 -3.60 -0.45 13.58
CA ALA A 89 -2.29 -0.91 14.02
C ALA A 89 -1.63 0.12 14.96
N PRO A 90 -0.86 -0.33 15.97
CA PRO A 90 0.00 0.55 16.74
C PRO A 90 0.96 1.32 15.83
N VAL A 91 1.18 2.60 16.12
CA VAL A 91 2.01 3.47 15.28
C VAL A 91 3.49 3.11 15.45
N SER A 92 4.01 2.25 14.57
CA SER A 92 5.39 1.73 14.64
C SER A 92 6.45 2.81 14.47
N LYS A 93 6.10 3.92 13.82
CA LYS A 93 6.97 5.10 13.71
C LYS A 93 7.47 5.61 15.07
N ARG A 94 6.71 5.43 16.15
CA ARG A 94 7.12 5.83 17.51
C ARG A 94 8.23 4.94 18.09
N SER A 95 8.36 3.72 17.58
CA SER A 95 9.35 2.73 18.02
C SER A 95 10.66 2.82 17.23
N VAL A 96 10.70 3.60 16.14
CA VAL A 96 11.90 3.81 15.32
C VAL A 96 12.56 5.13 15.72
N LYS A 97 13.72 5.04 16.39
CA LYS A 97 14.53 6.19 16.81
C LYS A 97 15.80 6.37 15.96
N ARG A 98 15.94 5.61 14.87
CA ARG A 98 17.15 5.59 14.04
C ARG A 98 16.96 6.42 12.79
N ASP A 99 17.87 7.37 12.57
CA ASP A 99 17.89 8.19 11.36
C ASP A 99 18.03 7.34 10.10
N GLY A 100 17.34 7.74 9.05
CA GLY A 100 17.32 7.02 7.78
C GLY A 100 16.41 5.79 7.74
N VAL A 101 15.75 5.43 8.84
CA VAL A 101 14.76 4.33 8.89
C VAL A 101 13.34 4.89 8.99
N PHE A 102 12.48 4.52 8.06
CA PHE A 102 11.08 4.97 7.99
C PHE A 102 10.16 3.75 8.10
N ALA A 103 9.40 3.68 9.19
CA ALA A 103 8.45 2.60 9.43
C ALA A 103 7.06 2.87 8.83
N PHE A 104 6.51 1.84 8.21
CA PHE A 104 5.17 1.82 7.64
C PHE A 104 4.44 0.55 8.10
N ASP A 105 3.26 0.76 8.68
CA ASP A 105 2.42 -0.31 9.20
C ASP A 105 1.53 -0.88 8.09
N ILE A 106 1.77 -2.13 7.69
CA ILE A 106 1.02 -2.82 6.63
C ILE A 106 0.23 -3.97 7.24
N LEU A 107 -1.06 -4.04 6.92
CA LEU A 107 -1.93 -5.15 7.31
C LEU A 107 -1.79 -6.31 6.32
N PHE A 108 -1.59 -7.52 6.81
CA PHE A 108 -1.49 -8.71 5.98
C PHE A 108 -2.22 -9.90 6.59
N HIS A 109 -2.55 -10.87 5.74
CA HIS A 109 -3.05 -12.18 6.14
C HIS A 109 -2.32 -13.26 5.33
N GLU A 110 -2.07 -14.43 5.89
CA GLU A 110 -1.29 -15.50 5.23
C GLU A 110 -1.90 -15.92 3.88
N ASP A 111 -3.22 -16.13 3.86
CA ASP A 111 -3.95 -16.57 2.67
C ASP A 111 -4.21 -15.45 1.63
N LEU A 112 -4.28 -14.19 2.10
CA LEU A 112 -4.66 -13.05 1.25
C LEU A 112 -3.46 -12.19 0.84
N GLY A 113 -2.30 -12.38 1.47
CA GLY A 113 -1.15 -11.50 1.33
C GLY A 113 -1.40 -10.12 1.96
N VAL A 114 -0.90 -9.07 1.32
CA VAL A 114 -1.16 -7.68 1.75
C VAL A 114 -2.62 -7.34 1.50
N LEU A 115 -3.33 -6.91 2.54
CA LEU A 115 -4.77 -6.63 2.42
C LEU A 115 -5.05 -5.42 1.53
N ASP A 116 -6.14 -5.50 0.76
CA ASP A 116 -6.71 -4.33 0.10
C ASP A 116 -7.55 -3.52 1.08
N GLY A 117 -7.34 -2.21 1.14
CA GLY A 117 -8.07 -1.30 2.02
C GLY A 117 -7.43 0.08 2.11
N LEU A 118 -8.20 1.04 2.61
CA LEU A 118 -7.79 2.45 2.68
C LEU A 118 -6.47 2.63 3.43
N HIS A 119 -6.28 1.92 4.54
CA HIS A 119 -5.05 1.99 5.35
C HIS A 119 -3.81 1.60 4.53
N ASN A 120 -3.81 0.41 3.92
CA ASN A 120 -2.68 -0.07 3.12
C ASN A 120 -2.47 0.77 1.86
N ASP A 121 -3.53 1.29 1.23
CA ASP A 121 -3.42 2.18 0.08
C ASP A 121 -2.74 3.51 0.44
N MET A 122 -3.10 4.09 1.59
CA MET A 122 -2.43 5.27 2.12
C MET A 122 -0.97 5.00 2.44
N MET A 123 -0.65 3.87 3.07
CA MET A 123 0.73 3.50 3.39
C MET A 123 1.56 3.26 2.13
N LEU A 124 1.03 2.52 1.16
CA LEU A 124 1.69 2.32 -0.14
C LEU A 124 1.92 3.64 -0.87
N LYS A 125 0.97 4.58 -0.78
CA LYS A 125 1.15 5.94 -1.32
C LYS A 125 2.28 6.67 -0.59
N SER A 126 2.31 6.68 0.74
CA SER A 126 3.39 7.34 1.49
C SER A 126 4.77 6.73 1.22
N ILE A 127 4.86 5.41 1.06
CA ILE A 127 6.09 4.72 0.66
C ILE A 127 6.48 5.14 -0.76
N THR A 128 5.51 5.22 -1.68
CA THR A 128 5.74 5.67 -3.06
C THR A 128 6.30 7.08 -3.08
N ASP A 129 5.66 8.02 -2.37
CA ASP A 129 6.09 9.42 -2.27
C ASP A 129 7.51 9.52 -1.67
N TYR A 130 7.81 8.71 -0.64
CA TYR A 130 9.14 8.63 -0.06
C TYR A 130 10.18 8.10 -1.06
N LEU A 131 9.89 7.03 -1.80
CA LEU A 131 10.82 6.48 -2.79
C LEU A 131 11.04 7.44 -3.97
N ILE A 132 10.02 8.20 -4.37
CA ILE A 132 10.17 9.27 -5.37
C ILE A 132 11.14 10.33 -4.86
N SER A 133 11.04 10.72 -3.58
CA SER A 133 12.00 11.66 -2.97
C SER A 133 13.45 11.13 -2.94
N LYS A 134 13.64 9.81 -3.09
CA LYS A 134 14.94 9.16 -3.21
C LYS A 134 15.40 8.94 -4.65
N GLY A 135 14.61 9.31 -5.64
CA GLY A 135 14.94 9.20 -7.06
C GLY A 135 14.17 8.13 -7.83
N ALA A 136 13.16 7.49 -7.24
CA ALA A 136 12.25 6.63 -8.01
C ALA A 136 11.44 7.45 -9.01
N SER A 137 11.20 6.87 -10.19
CA SER A 137 10.30 7.45 -11.19
C SER A 137 8.93 6.76 -11.10
N PRO A 138 7.81 7.51 -11.11
CA PRO A 138 6.47 6.93 -11.25
C PRO A 138 6.38 5.97 -12.44
N ALA A 139 5.77 4.81 -12.23
CA ALA A 139 5.35 3.97 -13.35
C ALA A 139 4.15 4.65 -14.03
N ILE A 140 4.13 4.66 -15.36
CA ILE A 140 2.96 5.10 -16.11
C ILE A 140 1.91 3.99 -15.94
N LEU A 141 1.03 4.12 -14.95
CA LEU A 141 -0.17 3.30 -14.83
C LEU A 141 -1.41 4.19 -14.76
N PRO A 142 -2.54 3.75 -15.35
CA PRO A 142 -3.82 4.39 -15.08
C PRO A 142 -4.09 4.25 -13.58
N VAL A 143 -4.16 5.37 -12.87
CA VAL A 143 -4.60 5.44 -11.48
C VAL A 143 -5.90 4.65 -11.40
N SER A 144 -5.90 3.55 -10.65
CA SER A 144 -7.10 2.76 -10.40
C SER A 144 -7.99 3.53 -9.44
N GLU A 145 -8.68 4.54 -9.98
CA GLU A 145 -9.69 5.40 -9.36
C GLU A 145 -11.01 4.65 -9.09
N LYS A 146 -10.92 3.33 -8.82
CA LYS A 146 -12.07 2.42 -8.77
C LYS A 146 -13.04 2.77 -7.62
N SER A 147 -12.54 3.36 -6.53
CA SER A 147 -13.37 3.75 -5.38
C SER A 147 -14.33 4.91 -5.68
N CYS A 148 -13.93 5.92 -6.46
CA CYS A 148 -14.81 7.05 -6.79
C CYS A 148 -15.77 6.72 -7.94
N ILE A 149 -15.29 6.00 -8.97
CA ILE A 149 -16.11 5.65 -10.13
C ILE A 149 -17.23 4.68 -9.74
N GLN A 150 -16.95 3.72 -8.86
CA GLN A 150 -17.96 2.77 -8.40
C GLN A 150 -19.08 3.52 -7.65
N ALA A 151 -18.75 4.40 -6.71
CA ALA A 151 -19.76 5.22 -6.03
C ALA A 151 -20.57 6.08 -7.01
N HIS A 152 -19.93 6.64 -8.04
CA HIS A 152 -20.62 7.44 -9.04
C HIS A 152 -21.60 6.61 -9.89
N LEU A 153 -21.21 5.40 -10.31
CA LEU A 153 -22.07 4.44 -11.03
C LEU A 153 -23.28 3.99 -10.20
N TRP A 154 -23.12 3.78 -8.90
CA TRP A 154 -24.25 3.44 -8.01
C TRP A 154 -25.23 4.60 -7.86
N LEU A 155 -24.73 5.83 -7.70
CA LEU A 155 -25.56 7.04 -7.60
C LEU A 155 -26.34 7.33 -8.89
N THR A 156 -25.69 7.19 -10.05
CA THR A 156 -26.37 7.39 -11.35
C THR A 156 -27.41 6.30 -11.61
N GLY A 157 -27.11 5.04 -11.27
CA GLY A 157 -28.08 3.95 -11.34
C GLY A 157 -29.33 4.19 -10.49
N LEU A 158 -29.15 4.66 -9.24
CA LEU A 158 -30.27 4.97 -8.34
C LEU A 158 -31.19 6.07 -8.90
N LEU A 159 -30.61 7.16 -9.43
CA LEU A 159 -31.36 8.27 -10.01
C LEU A 159 -32.21 7.85 -11.21
N VAL A 160 -31.67 7.00 -12.09
CA VAL A 160 -32.42 6.48 -13.26
C VAL A 160 -33.61 5.64 -12.81
N VAL A 161 -33.43 4.77 -11.81
CA VAL A 161 -34.52 3.93 -11.29
C VAL A 161 -35.63 4.78 -10.68
N VAL A 162 -35.29 5.78 -9.87
CA VAL A 162 -36.28 6.70 -9.27
C VAL A 162 -37.04 7.48 -10.35
N GLY A 163 -36.35 7.95 -11.40
CA GLY A 163 -36.98 8.62 -12.54
C GLY A 163 -37.97 7.72 -13.29
N CYS A 164 -37.59 6.47 -13.57
CA CYS A 164 -38.47 5.50 -14.25
C CYS A 164 -39.74 5.19 -13.44
N LEU A 165 -39.63 5.05 -12.12
CA LEU A 165 -40.78 4.81 -11.25
C LEU A 165 -41.75 6.00 -11.22
N ALA A 166 -41.22 7.23 -11.22
CA ALA A 166 -42.05 8.43 -11.28
C ALA A 166 -42.83 8.52 -12.62
N VAL A 167 -42.17 8.25 -13.75
CA VAL A 167 -42.81 8.26 -15.08
C VAL A 167 -43.88 7.17 -15.18
N ALA A 168 -43.57 5.95 -14.75
CA ALA A 168 -44.53 4.83 -14.76
C ALA A 168 -45.73 5.10 -13.83
N GLY A 169 -45.51 5.75 -12.69
CA GLY A 169 -46.59 6.18 -11.79
C GLY A 169 -47.51 7.21 -12.44
N VAL A 170 -46.95 8.21 -13.13
CA VAL A 170 -47.73 9.24 -13.84
C VAL A 170 -48.52 8.63 -15.00
N THR A 171 -47.92 7.74 -15.80
CA THR A 171 -48.64 7.08 -16.91
C THR A 171 -49.74 6.16 -16.40
N TRP A 172 -49.51 5.43 -15.30
CA TRP A 172 -50.54 4.60 -14.67
C TRP A 172 -51.72 5.45 -14.15
N ILE A 173 -51.43 6.58 -13.50
CA ILE A 173 -52.48 7.51 -13.02
C ILE A 173 -53.31 8.05 -14.19
N VAL A 174 -52.67 8.48 -15.29
CA VAL A 174 -53.40 8.99 -16.46
C VAL A 174 -54.27 7.90 -17.10
N ILE A 175 -53.79 6.66 -17.19
CA ILE A 175 -54.56 5.54 -17.79
C ILE A 175 -55.75 5.13 -16.92
N VAL A 176 -55.64 5.21 -15.59
CA VAL A 176 -56.71 4.76 -14.68
C VAL A 176 -57.79 5.82 -14.49
N TYR A 177 -57.44 7.11 -14.61
CA TYR A 177 -58.33 8.21 -14.23
C TYR A 177 -58.76 9.12 -15.39
N VAL A 178 -58.43 8.79 -16.65
CA VAL A 178 -58.91 9.44 -17.88
C VAL A 178 -59.61 8.39 -18.75
#